data_AF-A0A6G0XVR6-F1
#
_entry.id   AF-A0A6G0XVR6-F1
#
_cell.length_a   1.000
_cell.length_b   1.000
_cell.length_c   1.000
_cell.angle_alpha   90.00
_cell.angle_beta   90.00
_cell.angle_gamma   90.00
#
_symmetry.space_group_name_H-M   'P 1'
#
loop_
_entity.id
_entity.type
_entity.pdbx_description
1 polymer ?
#
loop_
_entity_poly.entity_id
_entity_poly.type
_entity_poly.pdbx_seq_one_letter_code
_entity_poly.pdbx_strand_id
1 'polypeptide(L)'
;MEVVLDDVKETVYKIIMIGSAGVGKTNLIGVGARGLSYNDKSAATLNPEFATVKIQRPDWKVGESHQYITAHIWDTAGQERYQAISTSHYRRVHGAILVYDVTSKNSFKEIYPGLSSGGLSWLRALKQNADPDILGGVMLVENKIDKVDKDQPRPPAYVQENEVTKLLMDVVYRDPVEGVGWLHNGKPDKVTPYRLANSMMFARASALTNECELFEMNERKAATVNEMFHKQSDLLGYEKTDGVSSVSKAIEALVLRIYERSKDMHAGGTKVKGKPFKLIKASPVAPTSADQCC
;
A
#
# COMPACT_ATOMS: atom_id res chain seq x y z
N MET A 1 -47.70 1.24 -2.34
CA MET A 1 -46.42 0.67 -2.82
C MET A 1 -45.33 1.44 -2.13
N GLU A 2 -44.79 0.92 -1.04
CA GLU A 2 -43.59 1.51 -0.44
C GLU A 2 -42.43 1.29 -1.41
N VAL A 3 -41.69 2.37 -1.70
CA VAL A 3 -40.38 2.22 -2.33
C VAL A 3 -39.44 1.79 -1.23
N VAL A 4 -39.24 0.48 -1.11
CA VAL A 4 -38.10 -0.07 -0.37
C VAL A 4 -36.86 0.39 -1.11
N LEU A 5 -36.31 1.53 -0.68
CA LEU A 5 -34.93 1.87 -0.94
C LEU A 5 -34.12 0.83 -0.17
N ASP A 6 -33.58 -0.17 -0.87
CA ASP A 6 -32.50 -0.99 -0.33
C ASP A 6 -31.44 -0.05 0.26
N ASP A 7 -30.84 -0.41 1.39
CA ASP A 7 -29.85 0.42 2.10
C ASP A 7 -28.51 0.37 1.35
N VAL A 8 -28.47 1.02 0.17
CA VAL A 8 -27.44 0.79 -0.85
C VAL A 8 -26.11 1.39 -0.39
N LYS A 9 -25.18 0.51 -0.05
CA LYS A 9 -24.04 0.82 0.80
C LYS A 9 -22.84 1.30 -0.03
N GLU A 10 -22.48 2.58 0.11
CA GLU A 10 -21.26 3.11 -0.52
C GLU A 10 -20.02 2.32 -0.09
N THR A 11 -19.15 1.99 -1.06
CA THR A 11 -17.90 1.27 -0.81
C THR A 11 -16.88 2.22 -0.18
N VAL A 12 -16.91 2.32 1.16
CA VAL A 12 -16.05 3.21 1.95
C VAL A 12 -14.92 2.44 2.64
N TYR A 13 -13.67 2.67 2.22
CA TYR A 13 -12.48 2.07 2.83
C TYR A 13 -11.77 3.01 3.80
N LYS A 14 -11.55 2.54 5.02
CA LYS A 14 -10.69 3.20 6.02
C LYS A 14 -9.24 2.78 5.79
N ILE A 15 -8.36 3.72 5.47
CA ILE A 15 -6.91 3.53 5.38
C ILE A 15 -6.24 4.35 6.48
N ILE A 16 -5.20 3.83 7.14
CA ILE A 16 -4.40 4.57 8.13
C ILE A 16 -2.99 4.84 7.62
N MET A 17 -2.49 6.06 7.78
CA MET A 17 -1.09 6.41 7.50
C MET A 17 -0.32 6.47 8.82
N ILE A 18 0.66 5.58 9.00
CA ILE A 18 1.42 5.42 10.25
C ILE A 18 2.93 5.54 9.99
N GLY A 19 3.66 5.98 11.00
CA GLY A 19 5.09 6.30 10.89
C GLY A 19 5.45 7.52 11.73
N SER A 20 6.73 7.59 12.12
CA SER A 20 7.30 8.57 13.07
C SER A 20 6.94 10.03 12.76
N ALA A 21 7.00 10.90 13.77
CA ALA A 21 6.84 12.34 13.57
C ALA A 21 7.88 12.87 12.56
N GLY A 22 7.49 13.87 11.76
CA GLY A 22 8.38 14.51 10.77
C GLY A 22 8.67 13.72 9.49
N VAL A 23 8.22 12.46 9.34
CA VAL A 23 8.44 11.67 8.09
C VAL A 23 7.66 12.20 6.87
N GLY A 24 6.71 13.14 7.07
CA GLY A 24 6.02 13.84 5.98
C GLY A 24 4.62 13.31 5.62
N LYS A 25 3.97 12.52 6.50
CA LYS A 25 2.63 11.94 6.29
C LYS A 25 1.58 12.97 5.83
N THR A 26 1.46 14.07 6.56
CA THR A 26 0.55 15.19 6.29
C THR A 26 0.78 15.83 4.92
N ASN A 27 2.04 15.99 4.50
CA ASN A 27 2.38 16.50 3.16
C ASN A 27 2.10 15.47 2.05
N LEU A 28 2.34 14.17 2.27
CA LEU A 28 1.93 13.11 1.34
C LEU A 28 0.41 13.07 1.12
N ILE A 29 -0.38 13.25 2.19
CA ILE A 29 -1.84 13.32 2.12
C ILE A 29 -2.30 14.64 1.48
N GLY A 30 -1.69 15.77 1.85
CA GLY A 30 -1.97 17.08 1.28
C GLY A 30 -1.81 17.07 -0.25
N VAL A 31 -0.65 16.63 -0.72
CA VAL A 31 -0.30 16.60 -2.14
C VAL A 31 -1.02 15.46 -2.88
N GLY A 32 -0.95 14.24 -2.34
CA GLY A 32 -1.47 13.04 -3.01
C GLY A 32 -2.99 12.91 -3.01
N ALA A 33 -3.67 13.35 -1.94
CA ALA A 33 -5.11 13.13 -1.74
C ALA A 33 -5.95 14.43 -1.69
N ARG A 34 -5.38 15.55 -1.23
CA ARG A 34 -6.09 16.85 -1.13
C ARG A 34 -5.75 17.83 -2.27
N GLY A 35 -4.80 17.50 -3.15
CA GLY A 35 -4.37 18.36 -4.27
C GLY A 35 -3.65 19.65 -3.86
N LEU A 36 -3.14 19.71 -2.63
CA LEU A 36 -2.46 20.87 -2.06
C LEU A 36 -0.98 20.92 -2.46
N SER A 37 -0.39 22.11 -2.47
CA SER A 37 1.07 22.26 -2.57
C SER A 37 1.77 21.74 -1.31
N TYR A 38 3.03 21.29 -1.45
CA TYR A 38 3.90 20.95 -0.31
C TYR A 38 4.06 22.14 0.65
N ASN A 39 3.93 21.89 1.96
CA ASN A 39 4.14 22.88 3.01
C ASN A 39 5.33 22.50 3.89
N ASP A 40 6.47 23.18 3.72
CA ASP A 40 7.66 22.99 4.55
C ASP A 40 7.44 23.41 6.02
N LYS A 41 6.52 24.36 6.23
CA LYS A 41 6.08 24.84 7.55
C LYS A 41 4.84 24.10 8.05
N SER A 42 4.66 22.84 7.68
CA SER A 42 3.60 21.99 8.22
C SER A 42 3.76 21.89 9.74
N ALA A 43 2.75 22.34 10.48
CA ALA A 43 2.70 22.16 11.93
C ALA A 43 2.69 20.67 12.31
N ALA A 44 3.04 20.35 13.56
CA ALA A 44 2.86 19.01 14.09
C ALA A 44 1.36 18.69 14.19
N THR A 45 0.92 17.60 13.55
CA THR A 45 -0.47 17.11 13.60
C THR A 45 -0.86 16.77 15.04
N LEU A 46 -1.73 17.58 15.64
CA LEU A 46 -2.19 17.40 17.03
C LEU A 46 -3.35 16.40 17.14
N ASN A 47 -4.27 16.44 16.17
CA ASN A 47 -5.47 15.61 16.11
C ASN A 47 -5.45 14.74 14.85
N PRO A 48 -5.90 13.48 14.88
CA PRO A 48 -6.09 12.68 13.68
C PRO A 48 -7.17 13.29 12.76
N GLU A 49 -6.80 13.63 11.54
CA GLU A 49 -7.71 13.98 10.45
C GLU A 49 -7.79 12.84 9.43
N PHE A 50 -8.74 12.90 8.50
CA PHE A 50 -8.67 12.11 7.26
C PHE A 50 -8.77 12.99 6.01
N ALA A 51 -8.29 12.47 4.89
CA ALA A 51 -8.61 12.95 3.56
C ALA A 51 -9.54 11.95 2.86
N THR A 52 -10.49 12.46 2.08
CA THR A 52 -11.40 11.65 1.28
C THR A 52 -10.92 11.63 -0.16
N VAL A 53 -10.56 10.44 -0.64
CA VAL A 53 -10.23 10.19 -2.05
C VAL A 53 -11.40 9.43 -2.67
N LYS A 54 -11.89 9.87 -3.84
CA LYS A 54 -12.87 9.13 -4.64
C LYS A 54 -12.24 8.67 -5.95
N ILE A 55 -12.38 7.38 -6.26
CA ILE A 55 -11.77 6.71 -7.42
C ILE A 55 -12.89 5.97 -8.15
N GLN A 56 -12.94 6.05 -9.47
CA GLN A 56 -13.95 5.34 -10.25
C GLN A 56 -13.72 3.83 -10.15
N ARG A 57 -14.79 3.06 -9.90
CA ARG A 57 -14.74 1.58 -9.90
C ARG A 57 -14.32 1.06 -11.29
N PRO A 58 -13.27 0.23 -11.42
CA PRO A 58 -12.83 -0.29 -12.72
C PRO A 58 -13.85 -1.19 -13.43
N ASP A 59 -14.84 -1.71 -12.70
CA ASP A 59 -15.86 -2.64 -13.20
C ASP A 59 -17.27 -2.04 -13.31
N TRP A 60 -17.43 -0.76 -12.98
CA TRP A 60 -18.72 -0.06 -13.03
C TRP A 60 -19.19 0.13 -14.47
N LYS A 61 -20.49 -0.02 -14.69
CA LYS A 61 -21.15 0.18 -15.99
C LYS A 61 -22.18 1.30 -15.91
N VAL A 62 -22.40 1.98 -17.03
CA VAL A 62 -23.44 3.00 -17.16
C VAL A 62 -24.80 2.40 -16.79
N GLY A 63 -25.48 3.02 -15.82
CA GLY A 63 -26.74 2.52 -15.24
C GLY A 63 -26.59 1.76 -13.93
N GLU A 64 -25.38 1.30 -13.55
CA GLU A 64 -25.13 0.79 -12.19
C GLU A 64 -25.07 1.94 -11.17
N SER A 65 -25.52 1.69 -9.94
CA SER A 65 -25.23 2.58 -8.81
C SER A 65 -23.76 2.45 -8.37
N HIS A 66 -23.30 3.34 -7.49
CA HIS A 66 -21.96 3.30 -6.91
C HIS A 66 -20.84 3.34 -7.96
N GLN A 67 -20.76 4.44 -8.72
CA GLN A 67 -19.67 4.68 -9.67
C GLN A 67 -18.29 4.77 -9.00
N TYR A 68 -18.23 5.17 -7.73
CA TYR A 68 -16.99 5.48 -7.02
C TYR A 68 -16.74 4.58 -5.82
N ILE A 69 -15.47 4.24 -5.63
CA ILE A 69 -14.88 3.79 -4.36
C ILE A 69 -14.51 5.06 -3.58
N THR A 70 -14.87 5.12 -2.31
CA THR A 70 -14.49 6.21 -1.41
C THR A 70 -13.46 5.70 -0.40
N ALA A 71 -12.34 6.39 -0.25
CA ALA A 71 -11.29 6.04 0.71
C ALA A 71 -11.05 7.19 1.70
N HIS A 72 -11.17 6.90 2.99
CA HIS A 72 -10.83 7.80 4.08
C HIS A 72 -9.43 7.46 4.60
N ILE A 73 -8.46 8.28 4.22
CA ILE A 73 -7.03 8.12 4.56
C ILE A 73 -6.74 8.96 5.80
N TRP A 74 -6.55 8.31 6.94
CA TRP A 74 -6.31 8.95 8.23
C TRP A 74 -4.84 9.33 8.39
N ASP A 75 -4.56 10.61 8.66
CA ASP A 75 -3.25 11.10 9.10
C ASP A 75 -3.10 10.94 10.62
N THR A 76 -1.87 10.76 11.10
CA THR A 76 -1.56 10.64 12.54
C THR A 76 -0.34 11.47 12.91
N ALA A 77 -0.15 11.81 14.19
CA ALA A 77 0.96 12.65 14.63
C ALA A 77 2.35 12.04 14.35
N GLY A 78 2.45 10.71 14.37
CA GLY A 78 3.71 9.96 14.45
C GLY A 78 4.37 10.01 15.83
N GLN A 79 3.66 10.50 16.85
CA GLN A 79 4.10 10.54 18.26
C GLN A 79 3.36 9.50 19.13
N GLU A 80 2.24 8.97 18.63
CA GLU A 80 1.39 7.91 19.20
C GLU A 80 2.07 6.52 19.32
N ARG A 81 3.40 6.48 19.23
CA ARG A 81 4.23 5.34 19.65
C ARG A 81 4.35 5.26 21.18
N TYR A 82 4.28 6.40 21.86
CA TYR A 82 4.45 6.52 23.32
C TYR A 82 3.12 6.65 24.06
N GLN A 83 2.21 7.50 23.57
CA GLN A 83 0.79 7.40 23.91
C GLN A 83 0.20 6.31 23.01
N ALA A 84 0.07 5.09 23.53
CA ALA A 84 -0.37 3.94 22.76
C ALA A 84 -1.60 4.28 21.91
N ILE A 85 -1.50 4.12 20.57
CA ILE A 85 -2.62 4.28 19.64
C ILE A 85 -3.85 3.63 20.26
N SER A 86 -4.86 4.45 20.58
CA SER A 86 -6.16 3.94 21.01
C SER A 86 -6.62 2.96 19.93
N THR A 87 -6.77 1.69 20.30
CA THR A 87 -6.76 0.57 19.32
C THR A 87 -7.90 0.68 18.29
N SER A 88 -8.91 1.50 18.58
CA SER A 88 -9.90 2.04 17.65
C SER A 88 -9.37 2.55 16.31
N HIS A 89 -8.16 3.13 16.25
CA HIS A 89 -7.58 3.59 14.97
C HIS A 89 -7.23 2.41 14.06
N TYR A 90 -6.68 1.32 14.61
CA TYR A 90 -6.40 0.08 13.86
C TYR A 90 -7.66 -0.77 13.61
N ARG A 91 -8.71 -0.66 14.42
CA ARG A 91 -9.97 -1.40 14.20
C ARG A 91 -10.62 -1.00 12.85
N ARG A 92 -11.07 -2.02 12.10
CA ARG A 92 -11.75 -1.90 10.80
C ARG A 92 -10.97 -1.09 9.75
N VAL A 93 -9.64 -1.16 9.78
CA VAL A 93 -8.80 -0.62 8.68
C VAL A 93 -8.75 -1.63 7.54
N HIS A 94 -9.01 -1.14 6.33
CA HIS A 94 -9.01 -1.90 5.09
C HIS A 94 -7.64 -1.84 4.41
N GLY A 95 -6.82 -0.85 4.79
CA GLY A 95 -5.41 -0.81 4.42
C GLY A 95 -4.57 0.09 5.33
N ALA A 96 -3.27 0.09 5.10
CA ALA A 96 -2.33 0.94 5.81
C ALA A 96 -1.21 1.45 4.90
N ILE A 97 -0.70 2.65 5.20
CA ILE A 97 0.46 3.25 4.56
C ILE A 97 1.51 3.48 5.65
N LEU A 98 2.64 2.77 5.58
CA LEU A 98 3.75 2.89 6.53
C LEU A 98 4.80 3.81 5.94
N VAL A 99 4.97 5.01 6.51
CA VAL A 99 5.86 6.04 5.97
C VAL A 99 7.13 6.16 6.81
N TYR A 100 8.29 6.13 6.15
CA TYR A 100 9.56 6.52 6.74
C TYR A 100 10.25 7.61 5.89
N ASP A 101 11.22 8.28 6.49
CA ASP A 101 12.06 9.27 5.84
C ASP A 101 13.37 8.59 5.42
N VAL A 102 13.68 8.59 4.12
CA VAL A 102 14.89 7.94 3.57
C VAL A 102 16.18 8.46 4.20
N THR A 103 16.18 9.72 4.66
CA THR A 103 17.33 10.35 5.34
C THR A 103 17.47 9.97 6.81
N SER A 104 16.50 9.24 7.38
CA SER A 104 16.44 8.87 8.80
C SER A 104 16.31 7.36 9.02
N LYS A 105 17.47 6.70 9.20
CA LYS A 105 17.54 5.29 9.61
C LYS A 105 16.80 4.96 10.90
N ASN A 106 16.57 5.93 11.80
CA ASN A 106 15.71 5.67 12.96
C ASN A 106 14.25 5.46 12.50
N SER A 107 13.71 6.34 11.66
CA SER A 107 12.32 6.24 11.21
C SER A 107 12.01 4.90 10.51
N PHE A 108 12.97 4.36 9.74
CA PHE A 108 12.87 3.03 9.14
C PHE A 108 12.90 1.91 10.18
N LYS A 109 13.80 1.96 11.18
CA LYS A 109 13.82 1.00 12.31
C LYS A 109 12.54 1.03 13.14
N GLU A 110 11.84 2.15 13.20
CA GLU A 110 10.52 2.23 13.84
C GLU A 110 9.41 1.55 13.01
N ILE A 111 9.52 1.51 11.68
CA ILE A 111 8.66 0.63 10.86
C ILE A 111 8.98 -0.83 11.19
N TYR A 112 10.26 -1.20 11.12
CA TYR A 112 10.74 -2.57 11.26
C TYR A 112 12.18 -2.63 11.82
N PRO A 113 12.38 -3.06 13.09
CA PRO A 113 13.70 -3.10 13.72
C PRO A 113 14.49 -4.39 13.43
N GLY A 114 14.08 -5.18 12.44
CA GLY A 114 14.63 -6.50 12.15
C GLY A 114 14.10 -7.62 13.06
N LEU A 115 14.34 -8.87 12.64
CA LEU A 115 13.87 -10.09 13.30
C LEU A 115 14.33 -10.24 14.75
N SER A 116 15.58 -9.86 15.05
CA SER A 116 16.21 -10.07 16.36
C SER A 116 15.77 -9.05 17.42
N SER A 117 14.90 -8.10 17.10
CA SER A 117 14.50 -7.03 18.01
C SER A 117 13.10 -7.23 18.59
N GLY A 118 13.04 -7.44 19.91
CA GLY A 118 11.79 -7.45 20.67
C GLY A 118 11.07 -6.10 20.72
N GLY A 119 11.65 -5.00 20.22
CA GLY A 119 11.10 -3.65 20.32
C GLY A 119 9.79 -3.41 19.57
N LEU A 120 9.00 -2.44 20.05
CA LEU A 120 7.76 -1.95 19.41
C LEU A 120 8.05 -1.34 18.03
N SER A 121 7.27 -1.73 17.02
CA SER A 121 7.35 -1.19 15.66
C SER A 121 5.96 -0.99 15.04
N TRP A 122 5.85 -0.05 14.09
CA TRP A 122 4.60 0.28 13.42
C TRP A 122 4.00 -0.91 12.66
N LEU A 123 4.84 -1.72 11.99
CA LEU A 123 4.39 -2.94 11.31
C LEU A 123 3.90 -4.01 12.30
N ARG A 124 4.51 -4.13 13.49
CA ARG A 124 4.04 -5.06 14.53
C ARG A 124 2.72 -4.60 15.13
N ALA A 125 2.59 -3.31 15.46
CA ALA A 125 1.35 -2.72 15.96
C ALA A 125 0.19 -2.92 14.97
N LEU A 126 0.44 -2.72 13.67
CA LEU A 126 -0.52 -3.04 12.60
C LEU A 126 -0.90 -4.53 12.59
N LYS A 127 0.07 -5.44 12.57
CA LYS A 127 -0.15 -6.90 12.59
C LYS A 127 -0.90 -7.41 13.84
N GLN A 128 -0.87 -6.66 14.94
CA GLN A 128 -1.51 -7.04 16.22
C GLN A 128 -2.90 -6.41 16.46
N ASN A 129 -3.22 -5.30 15.78
CA ASN A 129 -4.43 -4.51 16.09
C ASN A 129 -5.38 -4.30 14.90
N ALA A 130 -4.92 -4.50 13.66
CA ALA A 130 -5.80 -4.53 12.50
C ALA A 130 -6.58 -5.84 12.45
N ASP A 131 -7.84 -5.77 12.04
CA ASP A 131 -8.63 -6.95 11.67
C ASP A 131 -8.10 -7.48 10.32
N PRO A 132 -7.48 -8.66 10.26
CA PRO A 132 -6.76 -9.09 9.07
C PRO A 132 -7.66 -9.75 8.02
N ASP A 133 -8.93 -10.01 8.35
CA ASP A 133 -9.97 -10.35 7.36
C ASP A 133 -10.61 -9.09 6.74
N ILE A 134 -10.25 -7.90 7.24
CA ILE A 134 -10.58 -6.60 6.63
C ILE A 134 -9.35 -5.97 5.94
N LEU A 135 -8.12 -6.23 6.41
CA LEU A 135 -6.87 -5.66 5.90
C LEU A 135 -6.51 -6.16 4.48
N GLY A 136 -7.07 -5.50 3.47
CA GLY A 136 -6.92 -5.85 2.05
C GLY A 136 -5.61 -5.41 1.38
N GLY A 137 -4.92 -4.37 1.84
CA GLY A 137 -3.69 -3.89 1.18
C GLY A 137 -2.83 -2.97 2.04
N VAL A 138 -1.51 -3.02 1.87
CA VAL A 138 -0.57 -2.22 2.67
C VAL A 138 0.59 -1.72 1.82
N MET A 139 0.92 -0.44 1.95
CA MET A 139 2.02 0.21 1.22
C MET A 139 3.12 0.70 2.17
N LEU A 140 4.36 0.26 1.96
CA LEU A 140 5.54 0.85 2.57
C LEU A 140 6.02 2.03 1.71
N VAL A 141 6.20 3.21 2.30
CA VAL A 141 6.61 4.43 1.60
C VAL A 141 7.98 4.91 2.10
N GLU A 142 8.97 4.83 1.22
CA GLU A 142 10.24 5.54 1.29
C GLU A 142 10.00 7.00 0.86
N ASN A 143 9.80 7.91 1.82
CA ASN A 143 9.52 9.32 1.53
C ASN A 143 10.80 10.16 1.53
N LYS A 144 10.71 11.34 0.88
CA LYS A 144 11.76 12.35 0.71
C LYS A 144 12.89 11.93 -0.24
N ILE A 145 12.54 11.20 -1.31
CA ILE A 145 13.51 10.76 -2.33
C ILE A 145 14.12 11.93 -3.12
N ASP A 146 13.54 13.13 -3.04
CA ASP A 146 14.16 14.40 -3.49
C ASP A 146 15.53 14.67 -2.87
N LYS A 147 15.87 14.00 -1.76
CA LYS A 147 17.17 14.07 -1.08
C LYS A 147 18.13 12.96 -1.49
N VAL A 148 17.72 12.06 -2.38
CA VAL A 148 18.51 10.92 -2.86
C VAL A 148 18.85 11.13 -4.33
N ASP A 149 20.12 11.39 -4.59
CA ASP A 149 20.67 11.26 -5.94
C ASP A 149 20.54 9.79 -6.39
N LYS A 150 20.03 9.58 -7.61
CA LYS A 150 19.85 8.23 -8.20
C LYS A 150 21.14 7.70 -8.84
N ASP A 151 22.07 8.58 -9.18
CA ASP A 151 23.32 8.25 -9.87
C ASP A 151 24.51 8.08 -8.89
N GLN A 152 24.29 8.32 -7.59
CA GLN A 152 25.32 8.20 -6.53
C GLN A 152 24.92 7.22 -5.42
N PRO A 153 25.90 6.57 -4.74
CA PRO A 153 25.63 5.76 -3.55
C PRO A 153 25.00 6.58 -2.41
N ARG A 154 23.92 6.06 -1.82
CA ARG A 154 23.21 6.71 -0.70
C ARG A 154 24.15 6.92 0.50
N PRO A 155 24.21 8.13 1.12
CA PRO A 155 25.02 8.39 2.31
C PRO A 155 24.80 7.35 3.43
N PRO A 156 25.84 6.89 4.16
CA PRO A 156 25.69 5.80 5.15
C PRO A 156 24.69 6.06 6.29
N ALA A 157 24.33 7.33 6.54
CA ALA A 157 23.30 7.73 7.49
C ALA A 157 21.86 7.52 6.96
N TYR A 158 21.67 7.47 5.64
CA TYR A 158 20.39 7.25 4.96
C TYR A 158 20.09 5.77 4.85
N VAL A 159 18.80 5.42 4.78
CA VAL A 159 18.31 4.05 4.60
C VAL A 159 18.87 3.48 3.28
N GLN A 160 19.51 2.32 3.36
CA GLN A 160 20.18 1.68 2.23
C GLN A 160 19.23 0.71 1.52
N GLU A 161 19.37 0.54 0.20
CA GLU A 161 18.41 -0.26 -0.59
C GLU A 161 18.36 -1.73 -0.18
N ASN A 162 19.47 -2.26 0.35
CA ASN A 162 19.56 -3.60 0.90
C ASN A 162 18.85 -3.74 2.27
N GLU A 163 18.78 -2.67 3.08
CA GLU A 163 17.96 -2.64 4.30
C GLU A 163 16.46 -2.71 3.93
N VAL A 164 16.04 -1.99 2.89
CA VAL A 164 14.66 -2.02 2.37
C VAL A 164 14.31 -3.36 1.74
N THR A 165 15.16 -3.86 0.83
CA THR A 165 14.99 -5.19 0.22
C THR A 165 14.91 -6.27 1.29
N LYS A 166 15.76 -6.21 2.32
CA LYS A 166 15.70 -7.15 3.44
C LYS A 166 14.38 -7.05 4.21
N LEU A 167 13.88 -5.86 4.52
CA LEU A 167 12.55 -5.70 5.16
C LEU A 167 11.47 -6.37 4.32
N LEU A 168 11.40 -6.05 3.02
CA LEU A 168 10.39 -6.61 2.12
C LEU A 168 10.46 -8.15 2.06
N MET A 169 11.67 -8.71 1.97
CA MET A 169 11.89 -10.16 1.97
C MET A 169 11.57 -10.81 3.32
N ASP A 170 12.00 -10.23 4.44
CA ASP A 170 11.72 -10.72 5.81
C ASP A 170 10.21 -10.65 6.15
N VAL A 171 9.47 -9.72 5.54
CA VAL A 171 8.00 -9.58 5.74
C VAL A 171 7.20 -10.52 4.85
N VAL A 172 7.73 -10.91 3.69
CA VAL A 172 7.07 -11.81 2.74
C VAL A 172 7.39 -13.29 3.00
N TYR A 173 8.68 -13.66 3.11
CA TYR A 173 9.13 -15.06 3.01
C TYR A 173 9.34 -15.77 4.33
N ARG A 174 9.41 -15.04 5.45
CA ARG A 174 9.72 -15.66 6.74
C ARG A 174 8.45 -16.06 7.46
N ASP A 175 8.27 -17.38 7.62
CA ASP A 175 7.27 -17.90 8.55
C ASP A 175 7.54 -17.30 9.94
N PRO A 176 6.48 -16.90 10.66
CA PRO A 176 6.63 -16.60 12.07
C PRO A 176 6.98 -17.87 12.87
N VAL A 177 7.74 -17.67 13.94
CA VAL A 177 8.17 -18.72 14.87
C VAL A 177 7.13 -18.83 15.98
N GLU A 178 6.68 -20.06 16.24
CA GLU A 178 5.79 -20.53 17.33
C GLU A 178 4.84 -19.49 18.00
N GLY A 179 3.54 -19.61 17.67
CA GLY A 179 2.47 -18.71 18.13
C GLY A 179 1.70 -18.07 16.97
N VAL A 180 2.36 -17.99 15.81
CA VAL A 180 1.80 -17.77 14.48
C VAL A 180 2.72 -18.55 13.52
N GLY A 181 2.21 -19.26 12.50
CA GLY A 181 3.09 -20.06 11.61
C GLY A 181 2.39 -20.88 10.52
N TRP A 182 3.12 -21.09 9.40
CA TRP A 182 2.93 -22.03 8.27
C TRP A 182 1.53 -22.19 7.64
N LEU A 183 1.37 -21.62 6.45
CA LEU A 183 0.09 -21.08 5.98
C LEU A 183 -0.61 -21.83 4.81
N HIS A 184 -0.48 -23.15 4.76
CA HIS A 184 -1.12 -23.95 3.70
C HIS A 184 -2.21 -24.91 4.21
N ASN A 185 -2.20 -25.27 5.50
CA ASN A 185 -3.15 -26.22 6.11
C ASN A 185 -4.04 -25.57 7.20
N GLY A 186 -3.96 -24.25 7.39
CA GLY A 186 -4.78 -23.51 8.34
C GLY A 186 -6.18 -23.16 7.80
N LYS A 187 -7.19 -23.18 8.68
CA LYS A 187 -8.51 -22.57 8.40
C LYS A 187 -8.37 -21.06 8.14
N PRO A 188 -9.29 -20.40 7.40
CA PRO A 188 -9.13 -19.00 6.97
C PRO A 188 -8.78 -17.99 8.07
N ASP A 189 -9.33 -18.17 9.28
CA ASP A 189 -9.02 -17.42 10.51
C ASP A 189 -7.53 -17.40 10.89
N LYS A 190 -6.73 -18.33 10.35
CA LYS A 190 -5.29 -18.48 10.57
C LYS A 190 -4.44 -18.16 9.33
N VAL A 191 -5.07 -17.82 8.21
CA VAL A 191 -4.45 -17.55 6.88
C VAL A 191 -4.04 -16.07 6.73
N THR A 192 -4.25 -15.29 7.78
CA THR A 192 -4.41 -13.85 7.75
C THR A 192 -3.11 -13.02 7.79
N PRO A 193 -2.05 -13.37 8.55
CA PRO A 193 -0.76 -12.66 8.48
C PRO A 193 -0.07 -12.68 7.10
N TYR A 194 -0.36 -13.69 6.28
CA TYR A 194 0.12 -13.80 4.89
C TYR A 194 -0.72 -12.98 3.89
N ARG A 195 -1.98 -12.62 4.22
CA ARG A 195 -2.75 -11.70 3.37
C ARG A 195 -2.01 -10.37 3.23
N LEU A 196 -1.40 -9.90 4.31
CA LEU A 196 -0.54 -8.72 4.37
C LEU A 196 0.74 -8.87 3.53
N ALA A 197 1.47 -10.00 3.67
CA ALA A 197 2.67 -10.28 2.88
C ALA A 197 2.41 -10.20 1.37
N ASN A 198 1.37 -10.91 0.89
CA ASN A 198 0.98 -10.97 -0.51
C ASN A 198 0.23 -9.70 -1.01
N SER A 199 0.33 -8.60 -0.27
CA SER A 199 -0.15 -7.28 -0.68
C SER A 199 0.71 -6.14 -0.15
N MET A 200 1.95 -6.42 0.26
CA MET A 200 2.89 -5.37 0.61
C MET A 200 3.37 -4.72 -0.69
N MET A 201 2.88 -3.53 -0.94
CA MET A 201 3.34 -2.65 -2.01
C MET A 201 4.51 -1.83 -1.45
N PHE A 202 5.51 -1.51 -2.27
CA PHE A 202 6.59 -0.60 -1.89
C PHE A 202 6.54 0.64 -2.78
N ALA A 203 6.72 1.82 -2.23
CA ALA A 203 6.68 3.08 -2.95
C ALA A 203 7.86 3.97 -2.57
N ARG A 204 8.49 4.58 -3.57
CA ARG A 204 9.50 5.63 -3.42
C ARG A 204 8.84 6.96 -3.78
N ALA A 205 8.68 7.85 -2.82
CA ALA A 205 7.87 9.06 -2.98
C ALA A 205 8.60 10.33 -2.55
N SER A 206 8.25 11.44 -3.20
CA SER A 206 8.51 12.77 -2.68
C SER A 206 7.20 13.54 -2.59
N ALA A 207 6.86 13.99 -1.38
CA ALA A 207 5.80 14.97 -1.22
C ALA A 207 6.20 16.36 -1.74
N LEU A 208 7.49 16.65 -1.94
CA LEU A 208 7.97 17.94 -2.46
C LEU A 208 7.75 18.06 -3.98
N THR A 209 8.08 17.00 -4.74
CA THR A 209 7.93 16.98 -6.21
C THR A 209 6.62 16.34 -6.70
N ASN A 210 5.84 15.74 -5.79
CA ASN A 210 4.71 14.83 -6.09
C ASN A 210 5.11 13.59 -6.92
N GLU A 211 6.39 13.28 -7.05
CA GLU A 211 6.83 12.06 -7.74
C GLU A 211 6.61 10.83 -6.88
N CYS A 212 6.25 9.72 -7.51
CA CYS A 212 6.21 8.41 -6.86
C CYS A 212 6.56 7.29 -7.85
N GLU A 213 7.43 6.37 -7.44
CA GLU A 213 7.67 5.10 -8.12
C GLU A 213 7.09 3.98 -7.26
N LEU A 214 6.09 3.27 -7.78
CA LEU A 214 5.49 2.11 -7.11
C LEU A 214 6.20 0.82 -7.54
N PHE A 215 6.32 -0.13 -6.62
CA PHE A 215 6.87 -1.45 -6.81
C PHE A 215 5.95 -2.50 -6.19
N GLU A 216 5.64 -3.55 -6.95
CA GLU A 216 4.83 -4.69 -6.53
C GLU A 216 5.61 -6.00 -6.69
N MET A 217 5.19 -7.04 -5.97
CA MET A 217 5.87 -8.34 -5.98
C MET A 217 5.38 -9.21 -7.15
N ASN A 218 6.32 -9.61 -8.02
CA ASN A 218 6.09 -10.49 -9.16
C ASN A 218 6.98 -11.75 -9.12
N GLU A 219 6.55 -12.80 -9.82
CA GLU A 219 7.35 -13.99 -10.13
C GLU A 219 8.30 -13.70 -11.30
N ARG A 220 9.62 -13.69 -11.08
CA ARG A 220 10.60 -13.66 -12.18
C ARG A 220 11.02 -15.07 -12.57
N LYS A 221 10.89 -15.39 -13.84
CA LYS A 221 11.56 -16.57 -14.42
C LYS A 221 13.06 -16.34 -14.39
N ALA A 222 13.78 -17.12 -13.58
CA ALA A 222 15.23 -17.02 -13.48
C ALA A 222 15.90 -17.48 -14.79
N ALA A 223 16.27 -16.52 -15.65
CA ALA A 223 16.97 -16.75 -16.90
C ALA A 223 18.47 -17.04 -16.70
N THR A 224 18.81 -17.88 -15.71
CA THR A 224 20.18 -18.33 -15.46
C THR A 224 20.41 -19.64 -16.22
N VAL A 225 20.95 -19.54 -17.43
CA VAL A 225 21.36 -20.71 -18.22
C VAL A 225 22.52 -21.39 -17.50
N ASN A 226 22.26 -22.58 -16.96
CA ASN A 226 23.27 -23.49 -16.44
C ASN A 226 22.91 -24.88 -16.98
N GLU A 227 23.60 -25.32 -18.04
CA GLU A 227 23.12 -26.30 -19.03
C GLU A 227 22.99 -27.77 -18.54
N MET A 228 23.02 -28.02 -17.23
CA MET A 228 23.02 -29.39 -16.67
C MET A 228 21.93 -29.68 -15.64
N PHE A 229 21.07 -28.72 -15.25
CA PHE A 229 19.97 -28.99 -14.32
C PHE A 229 18.65 -28.30 -14.71
N HIS A 230 17.69 -29.08 -15.21
CA HIS A 230 16.32 -28.64 -15.48
C HIS A 230 15.52 -28.39 -14.18
N LYS A 231 15.83 -27.30 -13.48
CA LYS A 231 14.96 -26.69 -12.47
C LYS A 231 14.93 -25.18 -12.66
N GLN A 232 13.98 -24.71 -13.46
CA GLN A 232 13.55 -23.31 -13.40
C GLN A 232 12.94 -23.08 -12.01
N SER A 233 13.64 -22.35 -11.15
CA SER A 233 13.07 -21.77 -9.94
C SER A 233 12.59 -20.35 -10.24
N ASP A 234 11.29 -20.12 -10.14
CA ASP A 234 10.76 -18.76 -10.21
C ASP A 234 11.25 -17.97 -8.99
N LEU A 235 12.04 -16.93 -9.23
CA LEU A 235 12.57 -16.03 -8.21
C LEU A 235 11.59 -14.86 -8.05
N LEU A 236 10.85 -14.84 -6.96
CA LEU A 236 10.00 -13.70 -6.65
C LEU A 236 10.83 -12.44 -6.33
N GLY A 237 10.38 -11.29 -6.79
CA GLY A 237 11.06 -10.00 -6.57
C GLY A 237 10.11 -8.81 -6.68
N TYR A 238 10.56 -7.65 -6.21
CA TYR A 238 9.82 -6.40 -6.36
C TYR A 238 10.18 -5.72 -7.69
N GLU A 239 9.16 -5.33 -8.44
CA GLU A 239 9.28 -4.75 -9.77
C GLU A 239 8.46 -3.47 -9.88
N LYS A 240 8.94 -2.49 -10.66
CA LYS A 240 8.30 -1.19 -10.80
C LYS A 240 6.97 -1.32 -11.57
N THR A 241 5.88 -0.83 -10.98
CA THR A 241 4.55 -0.82 -11.62
C THR A 241 4.48 0.37 -12.59
N ASP A 242 4.43 0.08 -13.89
CA ASP A 242 4.37 1.08 -14.95
C ASP A 242 3.19 2.05 -14.80
N GLY A 243 3.41 3.32 -15.18
CA GLY A 243 2.39 4.37 -15.20
C GLY A 243 2.08 4.99 -13.84
N VAL A 244 2.43 4.37 -12.71
CA VAL A 244 2.39 5.00 -11.39
C VAL A 244 3.60 5.91 -11.25
N SER A 245 3.33 7.21 -11.32
CA SER A 245 4.33 8.28 -11.40
C SER A 245 4.18 9.37 -10.34
N SER A 246 3.12 9.32 -9.52
CA SER A 246 2.81 10.36 -8.53
C SER A 246 2.15 9.80 -7.27
N VAL A 247 2.17 10.59 -6.19
CA VAL A 247 1.65 10.16 -4.88
C VAL A 247 0.16 9.81 -4.98
N SER A 248 -0.62 10.59 -5.73
CA SER A 248 -2.04 10.33 -6.01
C SER A 248 -2.27 8.96 -6.67
N LYS A 249 -1.47 8.60 -7.69
CA LYS A 249 -1.58 7.32 -8.39
C LYS A 249 -1.17 6.12 -7.51
N ALA A 250 -0.21 6.31 -6.60
CA ALA A 250 0.18 5.26 -5.65
C ALA A 250 -0.91 5.03 -4.59
N ILE A 251 -1.57 6.10 -4.14
CA ILE A 251 -2.77 6.02 -3.29
C ILE A 251 -3.92 5.32 -4.04
N GLU A 252 -4.16 5.68 -5.30
CA GLU A 252 -5.16 5.03 -6.16
C GLU A 252 -4.89 3.54 -6.33
N ALA A 253 -3.66 3.17 -6.68
CA ALA A 253 -3.25 1.76 -6.80
C ALA A 253 -3.50 0.97 -5.50
N LEU A 254 -3.23 1.56 -4.32
CA LEU A 254 -3.52 0.94 -3.03
C LEU A 254 -5.03 0.76 -2.80
N VAL A 255 -5.86 1.76 -3.13
CA VAL A 255 -7.33 1.66 -2.99
C VAL A 255 -7.89 0.61 -3.95
N LEU A 256 -7.42 0.55 -5.20
CA LEU A 256 -7.80 -0.49 -6.16
C LEU A 256 -7.31 -1.88 -5.71
N ARG A 257 -6.12 -1.97 -5.09
CA ARG A 257 -5.59 -3.22 -4.53
C ARG A 257 -6.47 -3.77 -3.41
N ILE A 258 -6.96 -2.89 -2.53
CA ILE A 258 -7.93 -3.21 -1.46
C ILE A 258 -9.27 -3.61 -2.07
N TYR A 259 -9.77 -2.86 -3.06
CA TYR A 259 -11.05 -3.09 -3.72
C TYR A 259 -11.14 -4.50 -4.31
N GLU A 260 -10.19 -4.89 -5.17
CA GLU A 260 -10.20 -6.21 -5.80
C GLU A 260 -10.11 -7.35 -4.77
N ARG A 261 -9.25 -7.23 -3.75
CA ARG A 261 -9.11 -8.27 -2.71
C ARG A 261 -10.32 -8.36 -1.78
N SER A 262 -11.11 -7.29 -1.66
CA SER A 262 -12.38 -7.35 -0.93
C SER A 262 -13.43 -8.21 -1.66
N LYS A 263 -13.37 -8.32 -3.00
CA LYS A 263 -14.22 -9.24 -3.77
C LYS A 263 -13.88 -10.70 -3.44
N ASP A 264 -12.59 -11.04 -3.48
CA ASP A 264 -12.07 -12.36 -3.10
C ASP A 264 -12.47 -12.77 -1.67
N MET A 265 -12.59 -11.78 -0.76
CA MET A 265 -12.99 -12.01 0.63
C MET A 265 -14.47 -12.42 0.79
N HIS A 266 -15.37 -11.97 -0.10
CA HIS A 266 -16.81 -12.24 0.01
C HIS A 266 -17.29 -13.45 -0.82
N ALA A 267 -16.47 -13.95 -1.75
CA ALA A 267 -16.87 -14.93 -2.76
C ALA A 267 -17.16 -16.38 -2.25
N GLY A 268 -17.17 -16.62 -0.93
CA GLY A 268 -17.55 -17.89 -0.30
C GLY A 268 -16.70 -19.11 -0.63
N GLY A 269 -15.62 -18.95 -1.41
CA GLY A 269 -14.88 -20.04 -2.05
C GLY A 269 -13.38 -20.08 -1.74
N THR A 270 -12.78 -21.25 -1.98
CA THR A 270 -11.33 -21.49 -1.79
C THR A 270 -10.48 -20.69 -2.78
N LYS A 271 -9.26 -20.30 -2.38
CA LYS A 271 -8.28 -19.52 -3.17
C LYS A 271 -8.33 -19.80 -4.68
N VAL A 272 -8.80 -18.84 -5.47
CA VAL A 272 -8.52 -18.78 -6.91
C VAL A 272 -7.00 -18.53 -7.07
N LYS A 273 -6.35 -19.25 -7.99
CA LYS A 273 -4.93 -19.01 -8.29
C LYS A 273 -4.77 -17.64 -8.94
N GLY A 274 -3.87 -16.82 -8.40
CA GLY A 274 -3.70 -15.44 -8.81
C GLY A 274 -3.28 -15.25 -10.27
N LYS A 275 -3.66 -14.11 -10.83
CA LYS A 275 -3.01 -13.49 -11.99
C LYS A 275 -2.55 -12.09 -11.54
N PRO A 276 -1.41 -11.57 -12.05
CA PRO A 276 -0.96 -10.23 -11.71
C PRO A 276 -1.98 -9.18 -12.13
N PHE A 277 -2.07 -8.10 -11.35
CA PHE A 277 -2.95 -6.97 -11.65
C PHE A 277 -2.43 -6.25 -12.91
N LYS A 278 -3.35 -5.97 -13.85
CA LYS A 278 -3.05 -5.12 -15.00
C LYS A 278 -3.83 -3.82 -14.84
N LEU A 279 -3.12 -2.71 -14.68
CA LEU A 279 -3.69 -1.39 -14.91
C LEU A 279 -4.26 -1.37 -16.33
N ILE A 280 -5.56 -1.17 -16.45
CA ILE A 280 -6.23 -1.04 -17.74
C ILE A 280 -5.73 0.27 -18.35
N LYS A 281 -4.94 0.19 -19.42
CA LYS A 281 -4.61 1.37 -20.22
C LYS A 281 -5.93 1.97 -20.71
N ALA A 282 -6.17 3.24 -20.40
CA ALA A 282 -7.35 3.94 -20.88
C ALA A 282 -7.48 3.76 -22.39
N SER A 283 -8.66 3.34 -22.86
CA SER A 283 -8.91 3.14 -24.28
C SER A 283 -8.59 4.43 -25.04
N PRO A 284 -7.85 4.37 -26.16
CA PRO A 284 -7.62 5.55 -26.97
C PRO A 284 -8.98 6.11 -27.41
N VAL A 285 -9.22 7.39 -27.15
CA VAL A 285 -10.41 8.09 -27.64
C VAL A 285 -10.36 8.01 -29.16
N ALA A 286 -11.36 7.36 -29.76
CA ALA A 286 -11.45 7.28 -31.21
C ALA A 286 -11.55 8.70 -31.78
N PRO A 287 -10.78 9.05 -32.84
CA PRO A 287 -10.88 10.37 -33.43
C PRO A 287 -12.29 10.58 -33.95
N THR A 288 -12.98 11.59 -33.42
CA THR A 288 -14.26 12.05 -33.97
C THR A 288 -14.05 12.45 -35.41
N SER A 289 -14.77 11.82 -36.33
CA SER A 289 -14.79 12.20 -37.74
C SER A 289 -15.20 13.66 -37.86
N ALA A 290 -14.29 14.51 -38.35
CA ALA A 290 -14.64 15.87 -38.74
C ALA A 290 -15.63 15.80 -39.91
N ASP A 291 -16.73 16.55 -39.83
CA ASP A 291 -17.76 16.54 -40.86
C ASP A 291 -17.19 17.02 -42.22
N GLN A 292 -17.36 16.20 -43.25
CA GLN A 292 -17.28 16.67 -44.62
C GLN A 292 -18.59 17.38 -44.97
N CYS A 293 -18.55 18.71 -45.06
CA CYS A 293 -19.62 19.51 -45.62
C CYS A 293 -18.99 20.66 -46.42
N CYS A 294 -19.34 20.74 -47.71
CA CYS A 294 -18.67 21.51 -48.77
C CYS A 294 -17.28 20.97 -49.16
#